data_AF-A0A2P0B520-F1
#
_entry.id   AF-A0A2P0B520-F1
#
_cell.length_a   1.000
_cell.length_b   1.000
_cell.length_c   1.000
_cell.angle_alpha   90.00
_cell.angle_beta   90.00
_cell.angle_gamma   90.00
#
_symmetry.space_group_name_H-M   'P 1'
#
loop_
_entity.id
_entity.type
_entity.pdbx_description
1 polymer ?
#
loop_
_entity_poly.entity_id
_entity_poly.type
_entity_poly.pdbx_seq_one_letter_code
_entity_poly.pdbx_strand_id
1 'polypeptide(L)'
;MPVGDGYSEKQSDINVALSLICDGEDDIYDVAFLLSADSDQIATARFFRKRLAPKGKALFAAIPPDKTVPVEYKSLGVPKRQISFVMMERCVMPAQVQGKAGLINRPSEYEPPQGWVHPADRPKVRPPKLKAGTRWKTVAKG
;
A
#
# COMPACT_ATOMS: atom_id res chain seq x y z
N MET A 1 1.96 35.56 0.68
CA MET A 1 0.76 34.83 1.13
C MET A 1 0.77 33.47 0.47
N PRO A 2 0.87 32.34 1.18
CA PRO A 2 0.73 31.04 0.55
C PRO A 2 -0.75 30.85 0.18
N VAL A 3 -1.00 30.53 -1.08
CA VAL A 3 -2.33 30.21 -1.61
C VAL A 3 -2.63 28.77 -1.21
N GLY A 4 -3.71 28.57 -0.47
CA GLY A 4 -3.95 27.36 0.32
C GLY A 4 -4.05 26.04 -0.45
N ASP A 5 -3.70 24.97 0.27
CA ASP A 5 -3.54 23.58 -0.16
C ASP A 5 -4.79 22.91 -0.76
N GLY A 6 -5.96 23.52 -0.65
CA GLY A 6 -7.23 22.93 -1.10
C GLY A 6 -7.42 22.87 -2.63
N TYR A 7 -6.70 23.67 -3.41
CA TYR A 7 -6.73 23.58 -4.88
C TYR A 7 -5.79 22.49 -5.42
N SER A 8 -4.64 22.28 -4.77
CA SER A 8 -3.65 21.28 -5.19
C SER A 8 -4.10 19.86 -4.86
N GLU A 9 -4.72 19.66 -3.69
CA GLU A 9 -5.25 18.36 -3.24
C GLU A 9 -6.28 17.81 -4.25
N LYS A 10 -7.29 18.62 -4.61
CA LYS A 10 -8.35 18.22 -5.56
C LYS A 10 -7.84 17.88 -6.97
N GLN A 11 -6.75 18.52 -7.40
CA GLN A 11 -6.15 18.23 -8.71
C GLN A 11 -5.48 16.86 -8.72
N SER A 12 -4.86 16.45 -7.61
CA SER A 12 -4.17 15.17 -7.53
C SER A 12 -5.13 13.97 -7.67
N ASP A 13 -6.30 14.01 -7.04
CA ASP A 13 -7.29 12.94 -7.16
C ASP A 13 -7.85 12.77 -8.57
N ILE A 14 -8.08 13.90 -9.26
CA ILE A 14 -8.53 13.92 -10.66
C ILE A 14 -7.46 13.33 -11.56
N ASN A 15 -6.19 13.72 -11.37
CA ASN A 15 -5.09 13.22 -12.20
C ASN A 15 -4.91 11.71 -12.02
N VAL A 16 -4.96 11.21 -10.78
CA VAL A 16 -4.90 9.76 -10.50
C VAL A 16 -6.04 9.02 -11.20
N ALA A 17 -7.27 9.53 -11.10
CA ALA A 17 -8.43 8.91 -11.73
C ALA A 17 -8.32 8.89 -13.27
N LEU A 18 -7.90 10.00 -13.87
CA LEU A 18 -7.73 10.13 -15.32
C LEU A 18 -6.64 9.20 -15.83
N SER A 19 -5.44 9.24 -15.25
CA SER A 19 -4.34 8.37 -15.66
C SER A 19 -4.71 6.90 -15.54
N LEU A 20 -5.33 6.49 -14.42
CA LEU A 20 -5.76 5.11 -14.24
C LEU A 20 -6.74 4.68 -15.34
N ILE A 21 -7.74 5.49 -15.66
CA ILE A 21 -8.75 5.11 -16.65
C ILE A 21 -8.23 5.22 -18.08
N CYS A 22 -7.60 6.33 -18.46
CA CYS A 22 -7.09 6.57 -19.81
C CYS A 22 -6.03 5.53 -20.20
N ASP A 23 -5.04 5.29 -19.35
CA ASP A 23 -3.99 4.31 -19.63
C ASP A 23 -4.56 2.89 -19.76
N GLY A 24 -5.67 2.60 -19.06
CA GLY A 24 -6.37 1.33 -19.16
C GLY A 24 -7.22 1.19 -20.44
N GLU A 25 -7.79 2.29 -20.92
CA GLU A 25 -8.49 2.35 -22.22
C GLU A 25 -7.49 2.24 -23.38
N ASP A 26 -6.31 2.85 -23.24
CA ASP A 26 -5.20 2.84 -24.20
C ASP A 26 -4.35 1.56 -24.13
N ASP A 27 -4.78 0.57 -23.34
CA ASP A 27 -4.15 -0.75 -23.23
C ASP A 27 -2.69 -0.74 -22.71
N ILE A 28 -2.29 0.31 -21.99
CA ILE A 28 -0.91 0.50 -21.49
C ILE A 28 -0.57 -0.48 -20.35
N TYR A 29 -1.58 -0.93 -19.60
CA TYR A 29 -1.43 -1.87 -18.49
C TYR A 29 -2.54 -2.90 -18.47
N ASP A 30 -2.30 -4.06 -17.84
CA ASP A 30 -3.32 -5.08 -17.57
C ASP A 30 -3.86 -5.03 -16.14
N VAL A 31 -2.99 -4.67 -15.19
CA VAL A 31 -3.31 -4.60 -13.77
C VAL A 31 -2.92 -3.23 -13.20
N ALA A 32 -3.92 -2.52 -12.66
CA ALA A 32 -3.70 -1.28 -11.93
C ALA A 32 -3.61 -1.55 -10.41
N PHE A 33 -2.54 -1.08 -9.78
CA PHE A 33 -2.44 -0.98 -8.33
C PHE A 33 -2.73 0.45 -7.90
N LEU A 34 -3.92 0.66 -7.33
CA LEU A 34 -4.31 1.96 -6.80
C LEU A 34 -3.88 2.07 -5.34
N LEU A 35 -2.78 2.78 -5.09
CA LEU A 35 -2.27 3.07 -3.76
C LEU A 35 -3.00 4.27 -3.15
N SER A 36 -4.13 4.04 -2.49
CA SER A 36 -4.89 5.09 -1.83
C SER A 36 -5.84 4.53 -0.78
N ALA A 37 -6.09 5.31 0.27
CA ALA A 37 -7.19 5.09 1.21
C ALA A 37 -8.32 6.12 1.04
N ASP A 38 -8.22 6.98 0.02
CA ASP A 38 -9.19 8.03 -0.21
C ASP A 38 -10.54 7.46 -0.68
N SER A 39 -11.62 7.89 -0.04
CA SER A 39 -12.98 7.52 -0.40
C SER A 39 -13.41 8.09 -1.75
N ASP A 40 -12.81 9.18 -2.21
CA ASP A 40 -13.13 9.80 -3.50
C ASP A 40 -12.72 8.88 -4.66
N GLN A 41 -11.65 8.10 -4.47
CA GLN A 41 -11.19 7.12 -5.44
C GLN A 41 -12.13 5.91 -5.61
N ILE A 42 -13.17 5.78 -4.78
CA ILE A 42 -14.23 4.79 -4.99
C ILE A 42 -15.02 5.09 -6.26
N ALA A 43 -15.16 6.37 -6.65
CA ALA A 43 -15.74 6.72 -7.94
C ALA A 43 -14.90 6.17 -9.11
N THR A 44 -13.58 6.32 -9.03
CA THR A 44 -12.61 5.73 -9.97
C THR A 44 -12.77 4.22 -10.05
N ALA A 45 -12.82 3.53 -8.90
CA ALA A 45 -12.99 2.08 -8.84
C ALA A 45 -14.32 1.60 -9.44
N ARG A 46 -15.43 2.32 -9.19
CA ARG A 46 -16.73 2.07 -9.82
C ARG A 46 -16.63 2.18 -11.34
N PHE A 47 -16.01 3.26 -11.82
CA PHE A 47 -15.87 3.50 -13.25
C PHE A 47 -15.01 2.43 -13.92
N PHE A 48 -13.88 2.07 -13.31
CA PHE A 48 -13.02 0.96 -13.74
C PHE A 48 -13.80 -0.34 -13.92
N ARG A 49 -14.57 -0.74 -12.90
CA ARG A 49 -15.36 -1.99 -12.94
C ARG A 49 -16.39 -1.98 -14.07
N LYS A 50 -16.94 -0.81 -14.41
CA LYS A 50 -17.92 -0.66 -15.50
C LYS A 50 -17.27 -0.68 -16.89
N ARG A 51 -16.06 -0.14 -17.03
CA ARG A 51 -15.44 0.16 -18.35
C ARG A 51 -14.29 -0.77 -18.71
N LEU A 52 -13.39 -1.02 -17.77
CA LEU A 52 -12.13 -1.73 -18.01
C LEU A 52 -12.18 -3.20 -17.60
N ALA A 53 -12.90 -3.54 -16.53
CA ALA A 53 -13.02 -4.94 -16.12
C ALA A 53 -13.64 -5.86 -17.20
N PRO A 54 -14.67 -5.45 -17.97
CA PRO A 54 -15.17 -6.25 -19.10
C PRO A 54 -14.14 -6.46 -20.21
N LYS A 55 -13.13 -5.59 -20.31
CA LYS A 55 -12.00 -5.69 -21.25
C LYS A 55 -10.87 -6.57 -20.72
N GLY A 56 -11.05 -7.24 -19.58
CA GLY A 56 -10.04 -8.11 -18.97
C GLY A 56 -9.04 -7.42 -18.04
N LYS A 57 -9.20 -6.11 -17.78
CA LYS A 57 -8.31 -5.37 -16.88
C LYS A 57 -8.63 -5.64 -15.42
N ALA A 58 -7.60 -5.67 -14.57
CA ALA A 58 -7.73 -5.88 -13.13
C ALA A 58 -7.38 -4.61 -12.33
N LEU A 59 -8.14 -4.34 -11.28
CA LEU A 59 -7.86 -3.28 -10.32
C LEU A 59 -7.57 -3.90 -8.96
N PHE A 60 -6.51 -3.43 -8.31
CA PHE A 60 -6.13 -3.84 -6.97
C PHE A 60 -5.94 -2.62 -6.07
N ALA A 61 -6.66 -2.57 -4.95
CA ALA A 61 -6.54 -1.48 -3.98
C ALA A 61 -5.39 -1.78 -3.00
N ALA A 62 -4.30 -1.02 -3.09
CA ALA A 62 -3.23 -1.02 -2.11
C ALA A 62 -3.51 0.08 -1.07
N ILE A 63 -3.73 -0.30 0.18
CA ILE A 63 -4.12 0.63 1.24
C ILE A 63 -2.87 0.97 2.05
N PRO A 64 -2.51 2.25 2.21
CA PRO A 64 -1.36 2.66 3.02
C PRO A 64 -1.42 2.11 4.45
N PRO A 65 -0.26 1.99 5.14
CA PRO A 65 -0.22 1.64 6.55
C PRO A 65 -1.09 2.58 7.38
N ASP A 66 -1.69 2.05 8.44
CA ASP A 66 -2.55 2.77 9.40
C ASP A 66 -3.78 3.49 8.82
N LYS A 67 -4.07 3.32 7.54
CA LYS A 67 -5.30 3.81 6.93
C LYS A 67 -6.38 2.74 6.94
N THR A 68 -7.62 3.20 7.13
CA THR A 68 -8.79 2.34 7.03
C THR A 68 -9.12 2.09 5.57
N VAL A 69 -9.46 0.84 5.25
CA VAL A 69 -9.97 0.49 3.93
C VAL A 69 -11.38 1.08 3.77
N PRO A 70 -11.67 1.83 2.69
CA PRO A 70 -13.04 2.19 2.35
C PRO A 70 -13.93 0.94 2.21
N VAL A 71 -15.08 0.95 2.87
CA VAL A 71 -15.98 -0.22 2.97
C VAL A 71 -16.56 -0.61 1.61
N GLU A 72 -16.71 0.36 0.72
CA GLU A 72 -17.27 0.26 -0.62
C GLU A 72 -16.40 -0.57 -1.57
N TYR A 73 -15.09 -0.69 -1.32
CA TYR A 73 -14.26 -1.61 -2.12
C TYR A 73 -14.77 -3.05 -2.04
N LYS A 74 -15.38 -3.45 -0.91
CA LYS A 74 -15.97 -4.78 -0.76
C LYS A 74 -17.19 -4.96 -1.67
N SER A 75 -18.08 -3.97 -1.76
CA SER A 75 -19.30 -4.07 -2.59
C SER A 75 -18.97 -4.04 -4.08
N LEU A 76 -17.87 -3.39 -4.47
CA LEU A 76 -17.38 -3.37 -5.85
C LEU A 76 -16.63 -4.64 -6.27
N GLY A 77 -16.37 -5.56 -5.33
CA GLY A 77 -15.59 -6.77 -5.58
C GLY A 77 -14.13 -6.47 -5.93
N VAL A 78 -13.59 -5.33 -5.50
CA VAL A 78 -12.20 -4.96 -5.77
C VAL A 78 -11.28 -5.66 -4.76
N PRO A 79 -10.32 -6.48 -5.21
CA PRO A 79 -9.33 -7.07 -4.32
C PRO A 79 -8.47 -5.98 -3.69
N LYS A 80 -8.09 -6.20 -2.43
CA LYS A 80 -7.41 -5.19 -1.63
C LYS A 80 -6.31 -5.80 -0.77
N ARG A 81 -5.27 -5.01 -0.50
CA ARG A 81 -4.23 -5.32 0.47
C ARG A 81 -3.84 -4.08 1.25
N GLN A 82 -3.87 -4.19 2.57
CA GLN A 82 -3.22 -3.21 3.42
C GLN A 82 -1.71 -3.46 3.42
N ILE A 83 -0.96 -2.42 3.08
CA ILE A 83 0.50 -2.40 3.19
C ILE A 83 0.81 -2.40 4.69
N SER A 84 1.45 -3.47 5.16
CA SER A 84 1.88 -3.55 6.55
C SER A 84 3.26 -2.95 6.73
N PHE A 85 3.57 -2.48 7.93
CA PHE A 85 4.92 -2.03 8.28
C PHE A 85 5.98 -3.11 7.98
N VAL A 86 5.69 -4.39 8.24
CA VAL A 86 6.60 -5.49 7.91
C VAL A 86 6.90 -5.57 6.41
N MET A 87 5.94 -5.23 5.53
CA MET A 87 6.20 -5.15 4.09
C MET A 87 7.19 -4.03 3.77
N MET A 88 7.02 -2.85 4.39
CA MET A 88 7.94 -1.73 4.22
C MET A 88 9.33 -2.04 4.77
N GLU A 89 9.42 -2.66 5.95
CA GLU A 89 10.70 -3.03 6.56
C GLU A 89 11.51 -4.00 5.70
N ARG A 90 10.85 -4.87 4.92
CA ARG A 90 11.51 -5.77 3.97
C ARG A 90 12.05 -5.07 2.72
N CYS A 91 11.60 -3.85 2.46
CA CYS A 91 12.08 -3.04 1.35
C CYS A 91 13.33 -2.22 1.71
N VAL A 92 13.78 -2.27 2.97
CA VAL A 92 15.03 -1.61 3.40
C VAL A 92 16.21 -2.32 2.75
N MET A 93 16.91 -1.62 1.86
CA MET A 93 18.10 -2.13 1.20
C MET A 93 19.30 -2.19 2.17
N PRO A 94 20.32 -3.02 1.88
CA PRO A 94 21.60 -3.00 2.58
C PRO A 94 22.27 -1.62 2.54
N ALA A 95 23.25 -1.39 3.43
CA ALA A 95 23.99 -0.13 3.49
C ALA A 95 24.71 0.22 2.18
N GLN A 96 25.14 -0.80 1.42
CA GLN A 96 25.72 -0.64 0.09
C GLN A 96 25.08 -1.64 -0.88
N VAL A 97 24.77 -1.16 -2.08
CA VAL A 97 24.27 -1.99 -3.19
C VAL A 97 25.14 -1.80 -4.43
N GLN A 98 25.34 -2.88 -5.19
CA GLN A 98 26.10 -2.82 -6.44
C GLN A 98 25.23 -2.22 -7.55
N GLY A 99 25.57 -1.02 -8.00
CA GLY A 99 24.97 -0.37 -9.17
C GLY A 99 25.76 -0.65 -10.46
N LYS A 100 25.25 -0.15 -11.58
CA LYS A 100 25.90 -0.28 -12.91
C LYS A 100 27.27 0.42 -12.99
N ALA A 101 27.44 1.53 -12.26
CA ALA A 101 28.65 2.37 -12.30
C ALA A 101 29.56 2.18 -11.06
N GLY A 102 29.20 1.29 -10.14
CA GLY A 102 29.92 1.10 -8.88
C GLY A 102 28.98 0.90 -7.69
N LEU A 103 29.56 0.94 -6.48
CA LEU A 103 28.81 0.84 -5.24
C LEU A 103 27.99 2.11 -4.99
N ILE A 104 26.73 1.93 -4.60
CA ILE A 104 25.82 2.98 -4.20
C ILE A 104 25.57 2.82 -2.70
N ASN A 105 25.84 3.88 -1.94
CA ASN A 105 25.57 3.90 -0.51
C ASN A 105 24.11 4.31 -0.27
N ARG A 106 23.47 3.68 0.70
CA ARG A 106 22.15 4.11 1.17
C ARG A 106 22.24 5.53 1.75
N PRO A 107 21.30 6.45 1.44
CA PRO A 107 21.29 7.77 2.05
C PRO A 107 21.02 7.70 3.55
N SER A 108 21.56 8.67 4.30
CA SER A 108 21.45 8.73 5.77
C SER A 108 20.02 8.74 6.28
N GLU A 109 19.09 9.34 5.52
CA GLU A 109 17.68 9.47 5.91
C GLU A 109 16.94 8.11 5.88
N TYR A 110 17.52 7.11 5.20
CA TYR A 110 16.99 5.75 5.12
C TYR A 110 17.73 4.78 6.04
N GLU A 111 18.64 5.27 6.89
CA GLU A 111 19.33 4.43 7.86
C GLU A 111 18.32 3.92 8.91
N PRO A 112 18.26 2.61 9.17
CA PRO A 112 17.35 2.07 10.15
C PRO A 112 17.79 2.52 11.55
N PRO A 113 16.85 2.60 12.51
CA PRO A 113 17.16 2.97 13.88
C PRO A 113 18.21 2.06 14.52
N GLN A 114 18.94 2.59 15.50
CA GLN A 114 19.91 1.79 16.25
C GLN A 114 19.27 0.53 16.86
N GLY A 115 19.91 -0.62 16.67
CA GLY A 115 19.41 -1.92 17.16
C GLY A 115 18.32 -2.56 16.30
N TRP A 116 17.91 -1.92 15.19
CA TRP A 116 17.01 -2.54 14.24
C TRP A 116 17.69 -3.70 13.51
N VAL A 117 16.96 -4.81 13.38
CA VAL A 117 17.39 -6.00 12.65
C VAL A 117 16.45 -6.20 11.47
N HIS A 118 17.02 -6.39 10.27
CA HIS A 118 16.24 -6.60 9.07
C HIS A 118 15.32 -7.82 9.21
N PRO A 119 14.05 -7.78 8.73
CA PRO A 119 13.09 -8.87 8.95
C PRO A 119 13.55 -10.27 8.51
N ALA A 120 14.47 -10.36 7.56
CA ALA A 120 15.05 -11.65 7.12
C ALA A 120 16.02 -12.26 8.15
N ASP A 121 16.67 -11.42 8.95
CA ASP A 121 17.70 -11.81 9.91
C ASP A 121 17.16 -11.91 11.34
N ARG A 122 15.90 -11.52 11.56
CA ARG A 122 15.23 -11.66 12.86
C ARG A 122 15.11 -13.15 13.23
N PRO A 123 15.33 -13.53 14.51
CA PRO A 123 15.11 -14.90 14.96
C PRO A 123 13.69 -15.35 14.64
N LYS A 124 13.54 -16.48 13.95
CA LYS A 124 12.23 -17.09 13.68
C LYS A 124 11.73 -17.78 14.95
N VAL A 125 11.39 -17.00 15.98
CA VAL A 125 10.86 -17.56 17.22
C VAL A 125 9.44 -18.06 16.94
N ARG A 126 9.24 -19.37 17.02
CA ARG A 126 7.88 -19.93 17.01
C ARG A 126 7.17 -19.38 18.25
N PRO A 127 5.96 -18.81 18.14
CA PRO A 127 5.22 -18.40 19.33
C PRO A 127 5.14 -19.58 20.30
N PRO A 128 5.25 -19.35 21.62
CA PRO A 128 5.13 -20.42 22.60
C PRO A 128 3.83 -21.17 22.32
N LYS A 129 3.86 -22.51 22.32
CA LYS A 129 2.63 -23.28 22.26
C LYS A 129 1.78 -22.87 23.46
N LEU A 130 0.62 -22.27 23.20
CA LEU A 130 -0.37 -22.04 24.25
C LEU A 130 -0.64 -23.39 24.91
N LYS A 131 -0.51 -23.47 26.24
CA LYS A 131 -0.86 -24.70 26.97
C LYS A 131 -2.35 -24.96 26.72
N ALA A 132 -2.70 -26.21 26.46
CA ALA A 132 -4.10 -26.63 26.35
C ALA A 132 -4.88 -26.13 27.58
N GLY A 133 -5.98 -25.40 27.37
CA GLY A 133 -6.76 -24.77 28.44
C GLY A 133 -6.46 -23.30 28.72
N THR A 134 -5.54 -22.65 27.98
CA THR A 134 -5.31 -21.21 28.12
C THR A 134 -6.53 -20.43 27.62
N ARG A 135 -7.35 -19.90 28.54
CA ARG A 135 -8.44 -18.96 28.21
C ARG A 135 -7.86 -17.59 27.86
N TRP A 136 -8.21 -17.07 26.69
CA TRP A 136 -7.93 -15.69 26.32
C TRP A 136 -8.66 -14.77 27.29
N LYS A 137 -7.94 -13.98 28.09
CA LYS A 137 -8.54 -12.81 28.73
C LYS A 137 -8.65 -11.75 27.65
N THR A 138 -9.85 -11.54 27.13
CA THR A 138 -10.19 -10.36 26.34
C THR A 138 -9.92 -9.15 27.24
N VAL A 139 -8.84 -8.42 27.00
CA VAL A 139 -8.69 -7.08 27.56
C VAL A 139 -9.62 -6.20 26.74
N ALA A 140 -10.89 -6.18 27.12
CA ALA A 140 -11.85 -5.20 26.64
C ALA A 140 -11.51 -3.85 27.29
N LYS A 141 -11.17 -2.88 26.45
CA LYS A 141 -11.31 -1.42 26.61
C LYS A 141 -11.22 -0.86 28.05
N GLY A 142 -10.11 -0.16 28.30
CA GLY A 142 -10.10 1.08 29.07
C GLY A 142 -9.89 2.23 28.11
#